data_AF-A0A101JBX2-F1
#
_entry.id   AF-A0A101JBX2-F1
#
_cell.length_a   1.000
_cell.length_b   1.000
_cell.length_c   1.000
_cell.angle_alpha   90.00
_cell.angle_beta   90.00
_cell.angle_gamma   90.00
#
_symmetry.space_group_name_H-M   'P 1'
#
loop_
_entity.id
_entity.type
_entity.pdbx_description
1 polymer ?
#
loop_
_entity_poly.entity_id
_entity_poly.type
_entity_poly.pdbx_seq_one_letter_code
_entity_poly.pdbx_strand_id
1 'polypeptide(L)'
;MTTPDSPDRAYDLLPPTLADARDAIHRAHGDAGGSTWARLLTIADLTGTETDRSALLRILEAMIHLDPVSQLCAQALHIRLTSYTHLAAAHPATRSTA
;
A
#
# COMPACT_ATOMS: atom_id res chain seq x y z
N MET A 1 -18.63 20.67 -19.31
CA MET A 1 -18.04 19.33 -19.48
C MET A 1 -17.65 18.85 -18.09
N THR A 2 -18.59 18.22 -17.39
CA THR A 2 -18.43 17.83 -15.98
C THR A 2 -17.87 16.42 -15.98
N THR A 3 -16.58 16.27 -15.66
CA THR A 3 -15.92 14.97 -15.56
C THR A 3 -16.61 14.17 -14.45
N PRO A 4 -17.04 12.92 -14.69
CA PRO A 4 -17.63 12.12 -13.64
C PRO A 4 -16.58 11.87 -12.54
N ASP A 5 -16.94 12.25 -11.33
CA ASP A 5 -16.20 12.01 -10.10
C ASP A 5 -16.05 10.49 -9.94
N SER A 6 -14.88 9.94 -10.28
CA SER A 6 -14.63 8.51 -10.16
C SER A 6 -14.61 8.17 -8.66
N PRO A 7 -15.48 7.27 -8.16
CA PRO A 7 -15.64 6.99 -6.73
C PRO A 7 -14.37 6.42 -6.05
N ASP A 8 -13.32 6.15 -6.82
CA ASP A 8 -12.03 5.62 -6.37
C ASP A 8 -10.97 6.69 -6.03
N ARG A 9 -11.31 7.99 -6.13
CA ARG A 9 -10.37 9.10 -5.89
C ARG A 9 -10.88 10.07 -4.84
N ALA A 10 -11.04 9.58 -3.60
CA ALA A 10 -11.31 10.49 -2.50
C ALA A 10 -10.20 11.53 -2.37
N TYR A 11 -10.53 12.80 -2.60
CA TYR A 11 -9.58 13.92 -2.58
C TYR A 11 -8.37 13.77 -3.51
N ASP A 12 -8.53 13.11 -4.68
CA ASP A 12 -7.42 12.77 -5.61
C ASP A 12 -6.29 11.92 -4.98
N LEU A 13 -6.53 11.32 -3.80
CA LEU A 13 -5.60 10.40 -3.17
C LEU A 13 -5.76 9.01 -3.78
N LEU A 14 -4.63 8.32 -3.99
CA LEU A 14 -4.61 6.92 -4.39
C LEU A 14 -4.31 6.03 -3.19
N PRO A 15 -4.99 4.88 -3.04
CA PRO A 15 -4.62 3.90 -2.03
C PRO A 15 -3.22 3.35 -2.34
N PRO A 16 -2.41 3.04 -1.32
CA PRO A 16 -1.14 2.36 -1.54
C PRO A 16 -1.38 1.00 -2.19
N THR A 17 -0.45 0.61 -3.05
CA THR A 17 -0.50 -0.59 -3.89
C THR A 17 0.65 -1.56 -3.55
N LEU A 18 0.59 -2.77 -4.12
CA LEU A 18 1.69 -3.72 -4.04
C LEU A 18 2.98 -3.17 -4.69
N ALA A 19 2.84 -2.35 -5.74
CA ALA A 19 3.98 -1.69 -6.38
C ALA A 19 4.65 -0.67 -5.45
N ASP A 20 3.87 0.08 -4.67
CA ASP A 20 4.41 1.00 -3.67
C ASP A 20 5.23 0.27 -2.60
N ALA A 21 4.76 -0.91 -2.18
CA ALA A 21 5.48 -1.76 -1.24
C ALA A 21 6.81 -2.27 -1.82
N ARG A 22 6.78 -2.75 -3.06
CA ARG A 22 7.98 -3.17 -3.79
C ARG A 22 9.00 -2.04 -3.89
N ASP A 23 8.57 -0.87 -4.31
CA ASP A 23 9.43 0.29 -4.48
C ASP A 23 10.02 0.77 -3.15
N ALA A 24 9.24 0.69 -2.05
CA ALA A 24 9.75 0.98 -0.71
C ALA A 24 10.88 0.01 -0.31
N ILE A 25 10.71 -1.30 -0.55
CA ILE A 25 11.73 -2.30 -0.26
C ILE A 25 12.99 -2.07 -1.08
N HIS A 26 12.87 -1.79 -2.38
CA HIS A 26 14.04 -1.50 -3.24
C HIS A 26 14.80 -0.26 -2.76
N ARG A 27 14.09 0.82 -2.41
CA ARG A 27 14.75 2.04 -1.90
C ARG A 27 15.42 1.80 -0.55
N ALA A 28 14.80 1.04 0.35
CA ALA A 28 15.29 0.83 1.70
C ALA A 28 16.51 -0.12 1.77
N HIS A 29 16.57 -1.12 0.87
CA HIS A 29 17.60 -2.16 0.88
C HIS A 29 18.66 -2.01 -0.22
N GLY A 30 18.49 -1.06 -1.15
CA GLY A 30 19.43 -0.81 -2.25
C GLY A 30 19.65 -2.07 -3.09
N ASP A 31 20.92 -2.47 -3.23
CA ASP A 31 21.33 -3.64 -4.03
C ASP A 31 20.69 -4.94 -3.55
N ALA A 32 20.39 -5.06 -2.25
CA ALA A 32 19.71 -6.22 -1.68
C ALA A 32 18.18 -6.20 -1.90
N GLY A 33 17.62 -5.10 -2.41
CA GLY A 33 16.17 -4.93 -2.53
C GLY A 33 15.48 -6.00 -3.38
N GLY A 34 16.13 -6.47 -4.45
CA GLY A 34 15.58 -7.52 -5.31
C GLY A 34 15.43 -8.87 -4.59
N SER A 35 16.46 -9.29 -3.84
CA SER A 35 16.42 -10.55 -3.09
C SER A 35 15.52 -10.45 -1.86
N THR A 36 15.49 -9.30 -1.18
CA THR A 36 14.55 -9.02 -0.10
C THR A 36 13.11 -9.10 -0.59
N TRP A 37 12.79 -8.48 -1.74
CA TRP A 37 11.44 -8.53 -2.32
C TRP A 37 11.03 -9.96 -2.69
N ALA A 38 11.91 -10.72 -3.35
CA ALA A 38 11.63 -12.12 -3.69
C ALA A 38 11.36 -12.99 -2.45
N ARG A 39 12.10 -12.76 -1.36
CA ARG A 39 11.87 -13.44 -0.08
C ARG A 39 10.52 -13.07 0.53
N LEU A 40 10.12 -11.79 0.48
CA LEU A 40 8.81 -11.34 0.96
C LEU A 40 7.66 -11.99 0.18
N LEU A 41 7.76 -12.05 -1.14
CA LEU A 41 6.78 -12.76 -1.97
C LEU A 41 6.64 -14.23 -1.58
N THR A 42 7.76 -14.89 -1.26
CA THR A 42 7.74 -16.28 -0.80
C THR A 42 7.06 -16.42 0.57
N ILE A 43 7.41 -15.57 1.54
CA ILE A 43 6.79 -15.58 2.88
C ILE A 43 5.30 -15.28 2.80
N ALA A 44 4.92 -14.32 1.96
CA ALA A 44 3.54 -13.92 1.78
C ALA A 44 2.76 -14.88 0.89
N ASP A 45 3.39 -15.89 0.28
CA ASP A 45 2.82 -16.81 -0.71
C ASP A 45 2.11 -16.07 -1.86
N LEU A 46 2.91 -15.25 -2.56
CA LEU A 46 2.50 -14.41 -3.69
C LEU A 46 3.46 -14.56 -4.88
N THR A 47 2.97 -14.22 -6.05
CA THR A 47 3.72 -14.23 -7.31
C THR A 47 4.34 -12.87 -7.66
N GLY A 48 3.81 -11.78 -7.08
CA GLY A 48 4.22 -10.41 -7.38
C GLY A 48 3.46 -9.77 -8.55
N THR A 49 2.42 -10.44 -9.05
CA THR A 49 1.55 -9.93 -10.13
C THR A 49 0.15 -9.55 -9.64
N GLU A 50 -0.11 -9.75 -8.35
CA GLU A 50 -1.38 -9.47 -7.71
C GLU A 50 -1.66 -7.97 -7.65
N THR A 51 -2.91 -7.61 -7.86
CA THR A 51 -3.37 -6.20 -7.85
C THR A 51 -4.40 -5.94 -6.75
N ASP A 52 -4.78 -6.97 -5.99
CA ASP A 52 -5.81 -6.86 -4.98
C ASP A 52 -5.25 -6.38 -3.62
N ARG A 53 -6.16 -5.85 -2.80
CA ARG A 53 -5.82 -5.32 -1.48
C ARG A 53 -5.34 -6.41 -0.51
N SER A 54 -5.79 -7.66 -0.69
CA SER A 54 -5.41 -8.75 0.22
C SER A 54 -3.94 -9.14 0.05
N ALA A 55 -3.42 -9.11 -1.18
CA ALA A 55 -2.00 -9.31 -1.47
C ALA A 55 -1.13 -8.24 -0.78
N LEU A 56 -1.54 -6.97 -0.81
CA LEU A 56 -0.85 -5.90 -0.09
C LEU A 56 -0.82 -6.20 1.43
N LEU A 57 -1.95 -6.57 2.03
CA LEU A 57 -2.00 -6.87 3.46
C LEU A 57 -1.10 -8.06 3.85
N ARG A 58 -1.04 -9.11 3.02
CA ARG A 58 -0.14 -10.26 3.22
C ARG A 58 1.34 -9.84 3.16
N ILE A 59 1.70 -8.93 2.25
CA ILE A 59 3.07 -8.40 2.18
C ILE A 59 3.41 -7.54 3.39
N LEU A 60 2.50 -6.67 3.83
CA LEU A 60 2.74 -5.86 5.02
C LEU A 60 2.96 -6.73 6.26
N GLU A 61 2.19 -7.82 6.39
CA GLU A 61 2.42 -8.81 7.46
C GLU A 61 3.79 -9.49 7.32
N ALA A 62 4.16 -9.94 6.13
CA ALA A 62 5.48 -10.54 5.89
C ALA A 62 6.65 -9.58 6.21
N MET A 63 6.49 -8.29 5.90
CA MET A 63 7.49 -7.26 6.19
C MET A 63 7.70 -7.03 7.70
N ILE A 64 6.66 -7.20 8.52
CA ILE A 64 6.75 -7.06 9.99
C ILE A 64 7.70 -8.12 10.58
N HIS A 65 7.75 -9.31 10.00
CA HIS A 65 8.54 -10.44 10.52
C HIS A 65 9.92 -10.61 9.87
N LEU A 66 10.25 -9.81 8.83
CA LEU A 66 11.48 -10.01 8.07
C LEU A 66 12.71 -9.41 8.76
N ASP A 67 12.70 -8.09 8.99
CA ASP A 67 13.78 -7.33 9.58
C ASP A 67 13.28 -5.92 10.01
N PRO A 68 14.03 -5.18 10.85
CA PRO A 68 13.57 -3.88 11.37
C PRO A 68 13.32 -2.80 10.31
N VAL A 69 14.06 -2.81 9.19
CA VAL A 69 13.89 -1.82 8.12
C VAL A 69 12.62 -2.13 7.33
N SER A 70 12.40 -3.40 7.00
CA SER A 70 11.13 -3.86 6.41
C SER A 70 9.95 -3.57 7.31
N GLN A 71 10.07 -3.74 8.63
CA GLN A 71 9.02 -3.44 9.59
C GLN A 71 8.64 -1.94 9.57
N LEU A 72 9.61 -1.02 9.53
CA LEU A 72 9.34 0.41 9.42
C LEU A 72 8.63 0.76 8.11
N CYS A 73 9.04 0.14 6.99
CA CYS A 73 8.36 0.30 5.71
C CYS A 73 6.90 -0.19 5.79
N ALA A 74 6.66 -1.30 6.48
CA ALA A 74 5.32 -1.85 6.67
C ALA A 74 4.44 -0.89 7.47
N GLN A 75 4.96 -0.34 8.57
CA GLN A 75 4.26 0.64 9.39
C GLN A 75 3.90 1.90 8.59
N ALA A 76 4.84 2.43 7.81
CA ALA A 76 4.59 3.62 6.99
C ALA A 76 3.48 3.38 5.95
N LEU A 77 3.49 2.23 5.28
CA LEU A 77 2.44 1.85 4.32
C LEU A 77 1.10 1.60 5.00
N HIS A 78 1.10 0.99 6.18
CA HIS A 78 -0.12 0.78 6.97
C HIS A 78 -0.76 2.11 7.38
N ILE A 79 0.02 3.09 7.85
CA ILE A 79 -0.47 4.44 8.14
C ILE A 79 -1.12 5.05 6.91
N ARG A 80 -0.45 5.00 5.74
CA ARG A 80 -1.01 5.54 4.48
C ARG A 80 -2.33 4.87 4.10
N LEU A 81 -2.43 3.54 4.21
CA LEU A 81 -3.63 2.79 3.90
C LEU A 81 -4.80 3.15 4.84
N THR A 82 -4.51 3.27 6.14
CA THR A 82 -5.49 3.64 7.16
C THR A 82 -5.95 5.08 6.96
N SER A 83 -5.03 6.02 6.73
CA SER A 83 -5.36 7.41 6.40
C SER A 83 -6.23 7.51 5.15
N TYR A 84 -5.90 6.81 4.07
CA TYR A 84 -6.74 6.76 2.87
C TYR A 84 -8.14 6.23 3.20
N THR A 85 -8.23 5.14 3.96
CA THR A 85 -9.53 4.54 4.33
C THR A 85 -10.41 5.51 5.12
N HIS A 86 -9.84 6.23 6.09
CA HIS A 86 -10.57 7.24 6.87
C HIS A 86 -10.99 8.44 6.02
N LEU A 87 -10.08 8.97 5.18
CA LEU A 87 -10.38 10.11 4.32
C LEU A 87 -11.44 9.76 3.26
N ALA A 88 -11.34 8.58 2.64
CA ALA A 88 -12.32 8.08 1.69
C ALA A 88 -13.70 7.91 2.32
N ALA A 89 -13.78 7.43 3.56
CA ALA A 89 -15.04 7.31 4.29
C ALA A 89 -15.64 8.68 4.68
N ALA A 90 -14.81 9.69 4.96
CA ALA A 90 -15.27 11.04 5.30
C ALA A 90 -15.69 11.89 4.09
N HIS A 91 -15.19 11.56 2.89
CA HIS A 91 -15.42 12.34 1.67
C HIS A 91 -16.92 12.58 1.36
N PRO A 92 -17.81 11.57 1.42
CA PRO A 92 -19.25 11.77 1.19
C PRO A 92 -19.91 12.76 2.17
N ALA A 93 -19.45 12.79 3.43
CA ALA A 93 -20.01 13.66 4.46
C ALA A 93 -19.66 15.13 4.23
N THR A 94 -18.46 15.43 3.71
CA THR A 94 -18.06 16.80 3.35
C THR A 94 -18.69 17.30 2.05
N ARG A 95 -19.05 16.39 1.12
CA ARG A 95 -19.68 16.75 -0.15
C ARG A 95 -21.19 17.00 -0.03
N SER A 96 -21.82 16.50 1.04
CA SER A 96 -23.26 16.68 1.31
C SER A 96 -23.58 17.98 2.06
N THR A 97 -22.56 18.70 2.55
CA THR A 97 -22.67 19.97 3.27
C THR A 97 -22.26 21.18 2.43
N ALA A 98 -21.93 21.00 1.14
CA ALA A 98 -21.68 22.05 0.15
C ALA A 98 -22.87 22.16 -0.82
#